data_AF-A0A7W2N499-F1
#
_entry.id   AF-A0A7W2N499-F1
#
_cell.length_a   1.000
_cell.length_b   1.000
_cell.length_c   1.000
_cell.angle_alpha   90.00
_cell.angle_beta   90.00
_cell.angle_gamma   90.00
#
_symmetry.space_group_name_H-M   'P 1'
#
loop_
_entity.id
_entity.type
_entity.pdbx_description
1 polymer ?
#
loop_
_entity_poly.entity_id
_entity_poly.type
_entity_poly.pdbx_seq_one_letter_code
_entity_poly.pdbx_strand_id
1 'polypeptide(L)'
;MEKVGVHKRDIMLDRVENAQGAQEDAQQQFQSALEQLSQLINYDGGDLTTQYELVNDQYQASKASAEEVASRIDAIESVADALFAEWNEEIQQYSSNSLKQKSQQKLRKTERNYQSLIKSMYRAKDGMAPVLSALKDNSLYLKHNLNAQAIGALQGEYKTIKRDVESLVSEMSKAIAQSQQFINLLKAE
;
A
#
# COMPACT_ATOMS: atom_id res chain seq x y z
N MET A 1 -31.15 11.86 17.86
CA MET A 1 -31.07 11.17 16.56
C MET A 1 -29.63 11.28 16.11
N GLU A 2 -28.89 10.16 16.13
CA GLU A 2 -27.56 10.13 15.50
C GLU A 2 -27.69 10.58 14.05
N LYS A 3 -26.73 11.37 13.57
CA LYS A 3 -26.64 11.74 12.16
C LYS A 3 -26.13 10.52 11.39
N VAL A 4 -27.03 9.58 11.14
CA VAL A 4 -26.81 8.42 10.28
C VAL A 4 -26.25 8.93 8.93
N GLY A 5 -25.19 8.31 8.41
CA GLY A 5 -24.40 8.79 7.26
C GLY A 5 -23.12 9.59 7.59
N VAL A 6 -23.11 10.43 8.65
CA VAL A 6 -21.88 11.12 9.10
C VAL A 6 -20.87 10.12 9.64
N HIS A 7 -21.35 9.15 10.42
CA HIS A 7 -20.52 8.10 11.00
C HIS A 7 -19.76 7.27 9.94
N LYS A 8 -20.38 6.90 8.81
CA LYS A 8 -19.69 6.12 7.76
C LYS A 8 -18.65 6.95 7.00
N ARG A 9 -18.89 8.24 6.83
CA ARG A 9 -17.90 9.16 6.25
C ARG A 9 -16.69 9.30 7.17
N ASP A 10 -16.92 9.46 8.47
CA ASP A 10 -15.83 9.57 9.45
C ASP A 10 -15.02 8.27 9.52
N ILE A 11 -15.69 7.12 9.48
CA ILE A 11 -15.01 5.82 9.37
C ILE A 11 -14.21 5.75 8.06
N MET A 12 -14.80 6.13 6.92
CA MET A 12 -14.09 6.13 5.63
C MET A 12 -12.83 7.00 5.67
N LEU A 13 -12.91 8.17 6.31
CA LEU A 13 -11.78 9.05 6.49
C LEU A 13 -10.67 8.38 7.29
N ASP A 14 -11.00 7.81 8.45
CA ASP A 14 -10.05 7.06 9.29
C ASP A 14 -9.41 5.89 8.54
N ARG A 15 -10.19 5.13 7.75
CA ARG A 15 -9.65 4.02 6.96
C ARG A 15 -8.65 4.48 5.91
N VAL A 16 -8.92 5.59 5.22
CA VAL A 16 -8.02 6.14 4.20
C VAL A 16 -6.76 6.73 4.83
N GLU A 17 -6.87 7.41 5.97
CA GLU A 17 -5.71 7.92 6.72
C GLU A 17 -4.82 6.76 7.20
N ASN A 18 -5.41 5.69 7.74
CA ASN A 18 -4.67 4.49 8.14
C ASN A 18 -4.01 3.77 6.95
N ALA A 19 -4.69 3.67 5.81
CA ALA A 19 -4.11 3.07 4.61
C ALA A 19 -2.95 3.90 4.05
N GLN A 20 -3.06 5.24 4.10
CA GLN A 20 -1.98 6.14 3.73
C GLN A 20 -0.74 5.90 4.62
N GLY A 21 -0.92 5.82 5.95
CA GLY A 21 0.18 5.51 6.87
C GLY A 21 0.82 4.15 6.57
N ALA A 22 0.03 3.10 6.35
CA ALA A 22 0.55 1.79 5.98
C ALA A 22 1.35 1.80 4.66
N GLN A 23 0.96 2.62 3.69
CA GLN A 23 1.71 2.81 2.44
C GLN A 23 3.02 3.56 2.66
N GLU A 24 3.04 4.57 3.54
CA GLU A 24 4.26 5.28 3.92
C GLU A 24 5.25 4.34 4.63
N ASP A 25 4.77 3.54 5.58
CA ASP A 25 5.56 2.54 6.30
C ASP A 25 6.11 1.47 5.35
N ALA A 26 5.25 0.93 4.46
CA ALA A 26 5.68 -0.06 3.48
C ALA A 26 6.72 0.51 2.51
N GLN A 27 6.55 1.76 2.06
CA GLN A 27 7.53 2.43 1.20
C GLN A 27 8.91 2.50 1.87
N GLN A 28 8.96 2.90 3.14
CA GLN A 28 10.21 2.96 3.90
C GLN A 28 10.82 1.57 4.11
N GLN A 29 9.98 0.57 4.40
CA GLN A 29 10.42 -0.80 4.62
C GLN A 29 11.08 -1.41 3.35
N PHE A 30 10.49 -1.22 2.17
CA PHE A 30 11.09 -1.72 0.92
C PHE A 30 12.38 -0.97 0.54
N GLN A 31 12.48 0.32 0.85
CA GLN A 31 13.73 1.07 0.69
C GLN A 31 14.82 0.53 1.64
N SER A 32 14.46 0.25 2.88
CA SER A 32 15.37 -0.29 3.91
C SER A 32 15.86 -1.68 3.51
N ALA A 33 14.98 -2.53 2.98
CA ALA A 33 15.35 -3.85 2.44
C ALA A 33 16.33 -3.74 1.26
N LEU A 34 16.12 -2.78 0.36
CA LEU A 34 17.04 -2.52 -0.75
C LEU A 34 18.40 -2.03 -0.27
N GLU A 35 18.43 -1.11 0.70
CA GLU A 35 19.68 -0.62 1.29
C GLU A 35 20.46 -1.75 1.96
N GLN A 36 19.79 -2.59 2.77
CA GLN A 36 20.42 -3.73 3.41
C GLN A 36 20.99 -4.73 2.38
N LEU A 37 20.25 -4.97 1.29
CA LEU A 37 20.74 -5.82 0.20
C LEU A 37 21.95 -5.18 -0.51
N SER A 38 21.96 -3.86 -0.68
CA SER A 38 23.11 -3.12 -1.22
C SER A 38 24.34 -3.25 -0.32
N GLN A 39 24.18 -3.21 1.00
CA GLN A 39 25.28 -3.43 1.94
C GLN A 39 25.83 -4.86 1.85
N LEU A 40 24.93 -5.85 1.75
CA LEU A 40 25.30 -7.26 1.60
C LEU A 40 26.16 -7.52 0.36
N ILE A 41 25.79 -6.97 -0.80
CA ILE A 41 26.52 -7.23 -2.05
C ILE A 41 27.90 -6.56 -2.11
N ASN A 42 28.13 -5.56 -1.27
CA ASN A 42 29.41 -4.87 -1.13
C ASN A 42 30.24 -5.40 0.06
N TYR A 43 29.79 -6.49 0.67
CA TYR A 43 30.44 -7.09 1.83
C TYR A 43 31.76 -7.77 1.47
N ASP A 44 32.83 -7.43 2.19
CA ASP A 44 34.19 -7.94 1.96
C ASP A 44 34.67 -8.89 3.09
N GLY A 45 33.72 -9.67 3.64
CA GLY A 45 34.00 -10.76 4.59
C GLY A 45 33.50 -10.56 6.02
N GLY A 46 33.39 -11.69 6.75
CA GLY A 46 32.88 -11.83 8.12
C GLY A 46 31.76 -12.90 8.19
N ASP A 47 30.87 -12.84 9.19
CA ASP A 47 29.87 -13.89 9.44
C ASP A 47 28.70 -13.84 8.45
N LEU A 48 28.66 -14.84 7.55
CA LEU A 48 27.59 -15.00 6.56
C LEU A 48 26.26 -15.41 7.20
N THR A 49 26.27 -15.94 8.42
CA THR A 49 25.05 -16.24 9.18
C THR A 49 24.31 -14.95 9.51
N THR A 50 25.03 -13.94 10.01
CA THR A 50 24.48 -12.60 10.26
C THR A 50 23.91 -11.98 8.99
N GLN A 51 24.59 -12.16 7.86
CA GLN A 51 24.11 -11.66 6.57
C GLN A 51 22.78 -12.30 6.14
N TYR A 52 22.66 -13.62 6.30
CA TYR A 52 21.41 -14.32 6.05
C TYR A 52 20.28 -13.81 6.96
N GLU A 53 20.55 -13.66 8.26
CA GLU A 53 19.57 -13.19 9.24
C GLU A 53 19.04 -11.80 8.85
N LEU A 54 19.93 -10.87 8.48
CA LEU A 54 19.55 -9.52 8.04
C LEU A 54 18.64 -9.55 6.80
N VAL A 55 18.96 -10.35 5.77
CA VAL A 55 18.10 -10.45 4.57
C VAL A 55 16.77 -11.10 4.90
N ASN A 56 16.77 -12.16 5.72
CA ASN A 56 15.54 -12.81 6.15
C ASN A 56 14.64 -11.84 6.92
N ASP A 57 15.20 -11.06 7.85
CA ASP A 57 14.43 -10.09 8.65
C ASP A 57 13.82 -9.00 7.77
N GLN A 58 14.58 -8.47 6.81
CA GLN A 58 14.04 -7.51 5.83
C GLN A 58 12.94 -8.12 4.96
N TYR A 59 13.07 -9.39 4.58
CA TYR A 59 12.00 -10.11 3.88
C TYR A 59 10.73 -10.22 4.74
N GLN A 60 10.85 -10.67 6.00
CA GLN A 60 9.69 -10.83 6.89
C GLN A 60 9.01 -9.50 7.18
N ALA A 61 9.79 -8.44 7.46
CA ALA A 61 9.25 -7.11 7.70
C ALA A 61 8.53 -6.56 6.46
N SER A 62 9.13 -6.68 5.27
CA SER A 62 8.51 -6.27 4.01
C SER A 62 7.23 -7.04 3.72
N LYS A 63 7.20 -8.35 4.03
CA LYS A 63 6.02 -9.19 3.89
C LYS A 63 4.89 -8.70 4.81
N ALA A 64 5.19 -8.44 6.08
CA ALA A 64 4.22 -7.92 7.03
C ALA A 64 3.65 -6.57 6.59
N SER A 65 4.48 -5.63 6.14
CA SER A 65 4.02 -4.35 5.60
C SER A 65 3.12 -4.52 4.38
N ALA A 66 3.41 -5.49 3.50
CA ALA A 66 2.57 -5.75 2.34
C ALA A 66 1.21 -6.36 2.69
N GLU A 67 1.17 -7.26 3.67
CA GLU A 67 -0.06 -7.82 4.23
C GLU A 67 -0.91 -6.73 4.89
N GLU A 68 -0.27 -5.80 5.61
CA GLU A 68 -0.96 -4.65 6.22
C GLU A 68 -1.58 -3.74 5.15
N VAL A 69 -0.84 -3.35 4.11
CA VAL A 69 -1.39 -2.56 3.00
C VAL A 69 -2.57 -3.27 2.35
N ALA A 70 -2.49 -4.58 2.12
CA ALA A 70 -3.60 -5.35 1.57
C ALA A 70 -4.84 -5.32 2.47
N SER A 71 -4.67 -5.54 3.78
CA SER A 71 -5.74 -5.47 4.78
C SER A 71 -6.42 -4.09 4.82
N ARG A 72 -5.63 -3.01 4.70
CA ARG A 72 -6.17 -1.64 4.67
C ARG A 72 -6.98 -1.34 3.42
N ILE A 73 -6.58 -1.87 2.28
CA ILE A 73 -7.34 -1.78 1.03
C ILE A 73 -8.71 -2.46 1.22
N ASP A 74 -8.73 -3.70 1.70
CA ASP A 74 -9.97 -4.46 1.91
C ASP A 74 -10.92 -3.74 2.90
N ALA A 75 -10.36 -3.14 3.96
CA ALA A 75 -11.12 -2.37 4.95
C ALA A 75 -11.75 -1.10 4.37
N ILE A 76 -11.06 -0.43 3.44
CA ILE A 76 -11.61 0.73 2.71
C ILE A 76 -12.77 0.28 1.81
N GLU A 77 -12.61 -0.80 1.04
CA GLU A 77 -13.65 -1.26 0.10
C GLU A 77 -14.94 -1.62 0.85
N SER A 78 -14.82 -2.34 1.97
CA SER A 78 -15.98 -2.71 2.78
C SER A 78 -16.77 -1.51 3.29
N VAL A 79 -16.09 -0.43 3.71
CA VAL A 79 -16.77 0.79 4.19
C VAL A 79 -17.34 1.59 3.03
N ALA A 80 -16.64 1.65 1.90
CA ALA A 80 -17.08 2.37 0.72
C ALA A 80 -18.38 1.80 0.15
N ASP A 81 -18.48 0.47 0.03
CA ASP A 81 -19.69 -0.20 -0.44
C ASP A 81 -20.91 0.13 0.44
N ALA A 82 -20.73 0.07 1.77
CA ALA A 82 -21.78 0.41 2.72
C ALA A 82 -22.17 1.90 2.66
N LEU A 83 -21.18 2.79 2.53
CA LEU A 83 -21.40 4.23 2.44
C LEU A 83 -22.18 4.61 1.17
N PHE A 84 -21.79 4.07 0.01
CA PHE A 84 -22.43 4.41 -1.26
C PHE A 84 -23.82 3.78 -1.41
N ALA A 85 -24.04 2.59 -0.85
CA ALA A 85 -25.36 2.00 -0.79
C ALA A 85 -26.33 2.87 0.04
N GLU A 86 -25.95 3.21 1.28
CA GLU A 86 -26.75 4.06 2.17
C GLU A 86 -27.03 5.43 1.54
N TRP A 87 -26.02 6.08 0.98
CA TRP A 87 -26.19 7.39 0.36
C TRP A 87 -27.14 7.34 -0.86
N ASN A 88 -27.09 6.28 -1.68
CA ASN A 88 -28.02 6.11 -2.79
C ASN A 88 -29.48 5.94 -2.32
N GLU A 89 -29.70 5.21 -1.23
CA GLU A 89 -31.02 5.04 -0.63
C GLU A 89 -31.56 6.37 -0.09
N GLU A 90 -30.75 7.12 0.64
CA GLU A 90 -31.10 8.44 1.18
C GLU A 90 -31.42 9.45 0.08
N ILE A 91 -30.72 9.38 -1.06
CA ILE A 91 -31.01 10.21 -2.24
C ILE A 91 -32.46 10.02 -2.72
N GLN A 92 -33.05 8.83 -2.57
CA GLN A 92 -34.43 8.58 -2.98
C GLN A 92 -35.46 9.20 -2.04
N GLN A 93 -35.07 9.51 -0.81
CA GLN A 93 -35.96 10.06 0.22
C GLN A 93 -36.15 11.58 0.09
N TYR A 94 -35.36 12.27 -0.74
CA TYR A 94 -35.54 13.70 -0.98
C TYR A 94 -36.85 14.00 -1.71
N SER A 95 -37.69 14.83 -1.10
CA SER A 95 -38.85 15.45 -1.77
C SER A 95 -38.46 16.61 -2.69
N SER A 96 -37.33 17.27 -2.44
CA SER A 96 -36.84 18.40 -3.26
C SER A 96 -35.98 17.91 -4.41
N ASN A 97 -36.45 18.12 -5.65
CA ASN A 97 -35.70 17.76 -6.87
C ASN A 97 -34.33 18.46 -6.94
N SER A 98 -34.23 19.71 -6.49
CA SER A 98 -32.97 20.46 -6.49
C SER A 98 -31.96 19.86 -5.51
N LEU A 99 -32.40 19.50 -4.29
CA LEU A 99 -31.53 18.85 -3.30
C LEU A 99 -31.13 17.43 -3.74
N LYS A 100 -32.07 16.68 -4.31
CA LYS A 100 -31.81 15.35 -4.89
C LYS A 100 -30.72 15.41 -5.95
N GLN A 101 -30.82 16.33 -6.91
CA GLN A 101 -29.83 16.52 -7.97
C GLN A 101 -28.45 16.90 -7.40
N LYS A 102 -28.39 17.80 -6.42
CA LYS A 102 -27.12 18.18 -5.76
C LYS A 102 -26.47 16.99 -5.06
N SER A 103 -27.25 16.21 -4.31
CA SER A 103 -26.74 15.01 -3.61
C SER A 103 -26.23 13.95 -4.59
N GLN A 104 -26.95 13.71 -5.69
CA GLN A 104 -26.51 12.81 -6.76
C GLN A 104 -25.21 13.25 -7.43
N GLN A 105 -25.03 14.54 -7.69
CA GLN A 105 -23.79 15.07 -8.26
C GLN A 105 -22.61 14.86 -7.31
N LYS A 106 -22.84 15.07 -6.01
CA LYS A 106 -21.85 14.87 -4.96
C LYS A 106 -21.45 13.40 -4.83
N LEU A 107 -22.42 12.48 -4.77
CA LEU A 107 -22.17 11.03 -4.77
C LEU A 107 -21.31 10.61 -5.98
N ARG A 108 -21.71 10.98 -7.20
CA ARG A 108 -20.96 10.64 -8.42
C ARG A 108 -19.55 11.22 -8.45
N LYS A 109 -19.32 12.37 -7.81
CA LYS A 109 -17.99 12.95 -7.66
C LYS A 109 -17.17 12.11 -6.69
N THR A 110 -17.73 11.76 -5.53
CA THR A 110 -17.06 10.95 -4.52
C THR A 110 -16.72 9.55 -5.05
N GLU A 111 -17.65 8.87 -5.71
CA GLU A 111 -17.42 7.54 -6.32
C GLU A 111 -16.27 7.55 -7.33
N ARG A 112 -16.18 8.56 -8.20
CA ARG A 112 -15.08 8.68 -9.17
C ARG A 112 -13.70 8.89 -8.52
N ASN A 113 -13.65 9.68 -7.44
CA ASN A 113 -12.40 9.89 -6.72
C ASN A 113 -12.01 8.63 -5.94
N TYR A 114 -12.99 7.95 -5.33
CA TYR A 114 -12.80 6.66 -4.69
C TYR A 114 -12.25 5.60 -5.66
N GLN A 115 -12.84 5.45 -6.86
CA GLN A 115 -12.34 4.52 -7.87
C GLN A 115 -10.91 4.83 -8.31
N SER A 116 -10.54 6.12 -8.37
CA SER A 116 -9.17 6.52 -8.68
C SER A 116 -8.22 6.10 -7.57
N LEU A 117 -8.58 6.40 -6.32
CA LEU A 117 -7.86 6.03 -5.10
C LEU A 117 -7.62 4.52 -5.04
N ILE A 118 -8.68 3.72 -5.07
CA ILE A 118 -8.55 2.28 -4.84
C ILE A 118 -7.68 1.62 -5.92
N LYS A 119 -7.79 2.11 -7.17
CA LYS A 119 -6.96 1.63 -8.28
C LYS A 119 -5.47 1.92 -8.09
N SER A 120 -5.09 3.07 -7.52
CA SER A 120 -3.66 3.31 -7.24
C SER A 120 -3.17 2.48 -6.06
N MET A 121 -4.00 2.29 -5.03
CA MET A 121 -3.65 1.42 -3.91
C MET A 121 -3.40 -0.02 -4.37
N TYR A 122 -4.23 -0.56 -5.26
CA TYR A 122 -4.00 -1.87 -5.87
C TYR A 122 -2.71 -1.94 -6.70
N ARG A 123 -2.38 -0.89 -7.48
CA ARG A 123 -1.09 -0.86 -8.20
C ARG A 123 0.12 -0.88 -7.26
N ALA A 124 0.05 -0.10 -6.18
CA ALA A 124 1.07 -0.12 -5.14
C ALA A 124 1.16 -1.52 -4.50
N LYS A 125 0.02 -2.15 -4.19
CA LYS A 125 -0.07 -3.52 -3.67
C LYS A 125 0.59 -4.55 -4.59
N ASP A 126 0.20 -4.54 -5.86
CA ASP A 126 0.68 -5.50 -6.85
C ASP A 126 2.19 -5.31 -7.12
N GLY A 127 2.69 -4.08 -7.02
CA GLY A 127 4.12 -3.78 -7.13
C GLY A 127 4.98 -4.36 -6.01
N MET A 128 4.40 -4.68 -4.84
CA MET A 128 5.14 -5.29 -3.72
C MET A 128 5.50 -6.76 -4.00
N ALA A 129 4.64 -7.49 -4.72
CA ALA A 129 4.78 -8.91 -4.99
C ALA A 129 6.12 -9.31 -5.65
N PRO A 130 6.58 -8.68 -6.76
CA PRO A 130 7.85 -9.03 -7.38
C PRO A 130 9.04 -8.80 -6.46
N VAL A 131 9.03 -7.70 -5.70
CA VAL A 131 10.10 -7.38 -4.73
C VAL A 131 10.14 -8.42 -3.61
N LEU A 132 8.97 -8.80 -3.05
CA LEU A 132 8.87 -9.83 -2.03
C LEU A 132 9.35 -11.19 -2.52
N SER A 133 9.02 -11.57 -3.75
CA SER A 133 9.50 -12.82 -4.34
C SER A 133 11.03 -12.84 -4.41
N ALA A 134 11.63 -11.77 -4.91
CA ALA A 134 13.07 -11.69 -5.05
C ALA A 134 13.80 -11.67 -3.68
N LEU A 135 13.26 -10.95 -2.69
CA LEU A 135 13.80 -10.97 -1.31
C LEU A 135 13.71 -12.37 -0.69
N LYS A 136 12.60 -13.08 -0.90
CA LYS A 136 12.41 -14.47 -0.44
C LYS A 136 13.43 -15.41 -1.09
N ASP A 137 13.58 -15.32 -2.40
CA ASP A 137 14.50 -16.19 -3.16
C ASP A 137 15.95 -15.96 -2.72
N ASN A 138 16.35 -14.70 -2.51
CA ASN A 138 17.66 -14.34 -1.97
C ASN A 138 17.88 -14.92 -0.56
N SER A 139 16.89 -14.79 0.33
CA SER A 139 16.96 -15.33 1.69
C SER A 139 17.13 -16.86 1.68
N LEU A 140 16.32 -17.56 0.88
CA LEU A 140 16.41 -19.01 0.73
C LEU A 140 17.74 -19.45 0.14
N TYR A 141 18.23 -18.74 -0.87
CA TYR A 141 19.49 -19.06 -1.52
C TYR A 141 20.67 -18.91 -0.55
N LEU A 142 20.73 -17.81 0.22
CA LEU A 142 21.74 -17.59 1.26
C LEU A 142 21.70 -18.69 2.32
N LYS A 143 20.51 -19.05 2.80
CA LYS A 143 20.33 -20.09 3.83
C LYS A 143 21.04 -21.41 3.51
N HIS A 144 21.07 -21.79 2.24
CA HIS A 144 21.66 -23.04 1.78
C HIS A 144 23.09 -22.89 1.26
N ASN A 145 23.55 -21.66 1.01
CA ASN A 145 24.81 -21.39 0.33
C ASN A 145 25.56 -20.24 1.04
N LEU A 146 25.88 -20.41 2.32
CA LEU A 146 26.65 -19.42 3.08
C LEU A 146 28.14 -19.43 2.64
N ASN A 147 28.41 -18.89 1.44
CA ASN A 147 29.74 -18.74 0.89
C ASN A 147 29.86 -17.50 -0.02
N ALA A 148 31.10 -17.13 -0.39
CA ALA A 148 31.37 -15.96 -1.23
C ALA A 148 30.79 -16.05 -2.65
N GLN A 149 30.61 -17.27 -3.20
CA GLN A 149 29.99 -17.44 -4.51
C GLN A 149 28.51 -17.07 -4.48
N ALA A 150 27.83 -17.32 -3.36
CA ALA A 150 26.43 -16.95 -3.20
C ALA A 150 26.23 -15.43 -3.21
N ILE A 151 27.12 -14.67 -2.56
CA ILE A 151 27.10 -13.20 -2.60
C ILE A 151 27.28 -12.68 -4.03
N GLY A 152 28.16 -13.29 -4.82
CA GLY A 152 28.34 -12.95 -6.23
C GLY A 152 27.09 -13.19 -7.09
N ALA A 153 26.31 -14.24 -6.81
CA ALA A 153 25.04 -14.48 -7.51
C ALA A 153 23.99 -13.39 -7.19
N LEU A 154 23.93 -12.92 -5.93
CA LEU A 154 23.01 -11.87 -5.50
C LEU A 154 23.28 -10.51 -6.18
N GLN A 155 24.53 -10.23 -6.56
CA GLN A 155 24.87 -9.02 -7.34
C GLN A 155 24.13 -8.99 -8.70
N GLY A 156 23.88 -10.14 -9.31
CA GLY A 156 23.11 -10.26 -10.54
C GLY A 156 21.64 -9.87 -10.34
N GLU A 157 21.03 -10.36 -9.27
CA GLU A 157 19.63 -10.11 -8.91
C GLU A 157 19.37 -8.68 -8.41
N TYR A 158 20.37 -8.07 -7.75
CA TYR A 158 20.25 -6.74 -7.15
C TYR A 158 19.74 -5.66 -8.12
N LYS A 159 20.19 -5.69 -9.39
CA LYS A 159 19.76 -4.70 -10.39
C LYS A 159 18.26 -4.78 -10.66
N THR A 160 17.70 -5.98 -10.72
CA THR A 160 16.26 -6.19 -10.93
C THR A 160 15.48 -5.71 -9.71
N ILE A 161 15.92 -6.11 -8.52
CA ILE A 161 15.29 -5.72 -7.24
C ILE A 161 15.28 -4.20 -7.08
N LYS A 162 16.41 -3.56 -7.34
CA LYS A 162 16.54 -2.10 -7.28
C LYS A 162 15.49 -1.41 -8.16
N ARG A 163 15.39 -1.82 -9.43
CA ARG A 163 14.43 -1.25 -10.37
C ARG A 163 12.99 -1.48 -9.93
N ASP A 164 12.68 -2.67 -9.43
CA ASP A 164 11.33 -3.01 -8.97
C ASP A 164 10.96 -2.20 -7.72
N VAL A 165 11.90 -1.99 -6.78
CA VAL A 165 11.74 -1.10 -5.62
C VAL A 165 11.55 0.35 -6.04
N GLU A 166 12.34 0.88 -6.98
CA GLU A 166 12.17 2.25 -7.49
C GLU A 166 10.78 2.45 -8.12
N SER A 167 10.31 1.47 -8.88
CA SER A 167 8.95 1.46 -9.44
C SER A 167 7.89 1.41 -8.34
N LEU A 168 8.07 0.55 -7.34
CA LEU A 168 7.16 0.42 -6.21
C LEU A 168 7.06 1.74 -5.42
N VAL A 169 8.20 2.37 -5.11
CA VAL A 169 8.24 3.67 -4.43
C VAL A 169 7.45 4.71 -5.22
N SER A 170 7.60 4.75 -6.54
CA SER A 170 6.82 5.66 -7.40
C SER A 170 5.31 5.40 -7.32
N GLU A 171 4.88 4.14 -7.38
CA GLU A 171 3.46 3.79 -7.26
C GLU A 171 2.90 4.09 -5.87
N MET A 172 3.67 3.84 -4.79
CA MET A 172 3.28 4.19 -3.43
C MET A 172 3.10 5.71 -3.27
N SER A 173 4.02 6.53 -3.76
CA SER A 173 3.88 7.99 -3.71
C SER A 173 2.65 8.50 -4.46
N LYS A 174 2.30 7.86 -5.59
CA LYS A 174 1.05 8.19 -6.31
C LYS A 174 -0.17 7.82 -5.48
N ALA A 175 -0.17 6.66 -4.83
CA ALA A 175 -1.30 6.21 -4.01
C ALA A 175 -1.48 7.11 -2.78
N ILE A 176 -0.40 7.44 -2.06
CA ILE A 176 -0.39 8.38 -0.94
C ILE A 176 -0.97 9.75 -1.35
N ALA A 177 -0.54 10.28 -2.49
CA ALA A 177 -1.06 11.56 -2.99
C ALA A 177 -2.57 11.48 -3.31
N GLN A 178 -3.04 10.36 -3.86
CA GLN A 178 -4.47 10.16 -4.10
C GLN A 178 -5.27 9.97 -2.82
N SER A 179 -4.72 9.31 -1.79
CA SER A 179 -5.31 9.22 -0.45
C SER A 179 -5.53 10.61 0.11
N GLN A 180 -4.51 11.48 0.07
CA GLN A 180 -4.61 12.85 0.54
C GLN A 180 -5.67 13.67 -0.24
N GLN A 181 -5.77 13.49 -1.56
CA GLN A 181 -6.80 14.13 -2.37
C GLN A 181 -8.20 13.68 -1.97
N PHE A 182 -8.40 12.39 -1.73
CA PHE A 182 -9.68 11.83 -1.31
C PHE A 182 -10.06 12.26 0.11
N ILE A 183 -9.11 12.28 1.04
CA ILE A 183 -9.26 12.84 2.39
C ILE A 183 -9.74 14.29 2.32
N ASN A 184 -9.07 15.12 1.53
CA ASN A 184 -9.42 16.53 1.37
C ASN A 184 -10.81 16.71 0.77
N LEU A 185 -11.18 15.85 -0.20
CA LEU A 185 -12.53 15.81 -0.74
C LEU A 185 -13.54 15.51 0.36
N LEU A 186 -13.36 14.44 1.13
CA LEU A 186 -14.33 14.05 2.18
C LEU A 186 -14.46 15.09 3.30
N LYS A 187 -13.37 15.79 3.65
CA LYS A 187 -13.37 16.86 4.67
C LYS A 187 -14.06 18.15 4.20
N ALA A 188 -14.04 18.43 2.90
CA ALA A 188 -14.69 19.62 2.32
C ALA A 188 -16.20 19.43 2.10
N GLU A 189 -16.71 18.22 2.29
CA GLU A 189 -18.08 17.79 2.01
C GLU A 189 -18.95 17.69 3.29
#